data_AF-A0A948D2L9-F1
#
_entry.id   AF-A0A948D2L9-F1
#
_cell.length_a   1.000
_cell.length_b   1.000
_cell.length_c   1.000
_cell.angle_alpha   90.00
_cell.angle_beta   90.00
_cell.angle_gamma   90.00
#
_symmetry.space_group_name_H-M   'P 1'
#
loop_
_entity.id
_entity.type
_entity.pdbx_description
1 polymer ?
#
loop_
_entity_poly.entity_id
_entity_poly.type
_entity_poly.pdbx_seq_one_letter_code
_entity_poly.pdbx_strand_id
1 'polypeptide(L)'
;MRVFIILMFLCLFMASSLIADEEISVSEPYLNVYYFRSNFRCSNCYKIEEYIKEAVEKYFQDKLVSGRIVYRVINIDEKENAHFVDDYQLYTKSVVLSKLENGIEIEYKNLQKIWAYLNDKEKFHNYIKEEVYNFFNEAKEINQ
;
A
#
# COMPACT_ATOMS: atom_id res chain seq x y z
N MET A 1 -28.03 28.73 54.13
CA MET A 1 -26.83 27.86 54.23
C MET A 1 -27.02 26.43 53.70
N ARG A 2 -28.23 26.00 53.26
CA ARG A 2 -28.49 24.65 52.71
C ARG A 2 -28.59 24.59 51.17
N VAL A 3 -28.65 25.73 50.48
CA VAL A 3 -28.79 25.81 49.01
C VAL A 3 -27.41 25.90 48.31
N PHE A 4 -26.38 26.42 48.99
CA PHE A 4 -25.03 26.57 48.43
C PHE A 4 -24.23 25.25 48.34
N ILE A 5 -24.65 24.20 49.03
CA ILE A 5 -23.97 22.89 49.02
C ILE A 5 -24.40 22.05 47.80
N ILE A 6 -25.61 22.27 47.27
CA ILE A 6 -26.15 21.50 46.13
C ILE A 6 -25.56 21.99 44.80
N LEU A 7 -25.19 23.27 44.70
CA LEU A 7 -24.54 23.86 43.53
C LEU A 7 -23.06 23.45 43.34
N MET A 8 -22.45 22.81 44.34
CA MET A 8 -21.05 22.34 44.27
C MET A 8 -20.92 20.83 44.04
N PHE A 9 -22.03 20.11 43.84
CA PHE A 9 -22.03 18.67 43.52
C PHE A 9 -22.51 18.36 42.10
N LEU A 10 -23.05 19.34 41.37
CA LEU A 10 -23.57 19.13 40.01
C LEU A 10 -22.49 19.19 38.90
N CYS A 11 -21.25 19.57 39.22
CA CYS A 11 -20.13 19.56 38.27
C CYS A 11 -19.24 18.32 38.38
N LEU A 12 -19.44 17.45 39.38
CA LEU A 12 -18.61 16.25 39.59
C LEU A 12 -19.18 14.99 38.93
N PHE A 13 -20.33 15.06 38.25
CA PHE A 13 -20.92 13.95 37.49
C PHE A 13 -20.80 14.11 35.97
N MET A 14 -20.05 15.11 35.48
CA MET A 14 -19.81 15.36 34.05
C MET A 14 -18.34 15.18 33.66
N ALA A 15 -17.59 14.36 34.40
CA ALA A 15 -16.21 14.02 34.05
C ALA A 15 -15.95 12.51 34.01
N SER A 16 -17.02 11.72 33.88
CA SER A 16 -16.90 10.30 33.53
C SER A 16 -16.53 10.20 32.06
N SER A 17 -15.24 10.37 31.79
CA SER A 17 -14.51 9.72 30.71
C SER A 17 -15.21 9.72 29.35
N LEU A 18 -15.02 10.81 28.58
CA LEU A 18 -14.77 10.61 27.14
C LEU A 18 -13.42 9.91 27.02
N ILE A 19 -13.39 8.61 27.33
CA ILE A 19 -12.50 7.73 26.60
C ILE A 19 -13.27 7.51 25.32
N ALA A 20 -13.01 8.36 24.32
CA ALA A 20 -13.26 7.96 22.96
C ALA A 20 -12.34 6.77 22.77
N ASP A 21 -12.89 5.56 22.91
CA ASP A 21 -12.24 4.37 22.41
C ASP A 21 -11.97 4.68 20.94
N GLU A 22 -10.70 4.89 20.62
CA GLU A 22 -10.23 4.93 19.25
C GLU A 22 -10.50 3.51 18.74
N GLU A 23 -11.68 3.32 18.14
CA GLU A 23 -12.03 2.08 17.47
C GLU A 23 -10.91 1.81 16.47
N ILE A 24 -10.04 0.85 16.80
CA ILE A 24 -9.06 0.32 15.87
C ILE A 24 -9.90 -0.32 14.76
N SER A 25 -10.22 0.48 13.73
CA SER A 25 -10.87 0.00 12.53
C SER A 25 -9.87 -0.96 11.91
N VAL A 26 -10.12 -2.27 12.04
CA VAL A 26 -9.32 -3.29 11.37
C VAL A 26 -9.51 -3.06 9.89
N SER A 27 -8.59 -2.31 9.28
CA SER A 27 -8.67 -1.95 7.87
C SER A 27 -8.44 -3.22 7.08
N GLU A 28 -9.35 -3.57 6.17
CA GLU A 28 -9.13 -4.74 5.31
C GLU A 28 -7.74 -4.67 4.66
N PRO A 29 -7.00 -5.78 4.59
CA PRO A 29 -5.69 -5.76 3.98
C PRO A 29 -5.73 -5.18 2.57
N TYR A 30 -4.79 -4.29 2.28
CA TYR A 30 -4.64 -3.66 0.97
C TYR A 30 -3.23 -3.86 0.44
N LEU A 31 -3.10 -3.71 -0.87
CA LEU A 31 -1.88 -4.00 -1.61
C LEU A 31 -1.35 -2.75 -2.27
N ASN A 32 -0.16 -2.30 -1.89
CA ASN A 32 0.60 -1.34 -2.66
C ASN A 32 1.33 -2.05 -3.81
N VAL A 33 1.17 -1.53 -5.03
CA VAL A 33 1.99 -1.86 -6.20
C VAL A 33 2.95 -0.70 -6.41
N TYR A 34 4.18 -0.85 -5.95
CA TYR A 34 5.21 0.16 -6.09
C TYR A 34 5.98 -0.01 -7.39
N TYR A 35 6.22 1.09 -8.10
CA TYR A 35 7.29 1.19 -9.08
C TYR A 35 8.38 2.12 -8.57
N PHE A 36 9.56 1.56 -8.29
CA PHE A 36 10.72 2.31 -7.83
C PHE A 36 11.54 2.82 -9.00
N ARG A 37 11.66 4.14 -9.10
CA ARG A 37 12.47 4.86 -10.08
C ARG A 37 13.59 5.67 -9.41
N SER A 38 14.56 6.09 -10.20
CA SER A 38 15.57 7.10 -9.83
C SER A 38 15.39 8.34 -10.71
N ASN A 39 16.21 9.37 -10.49
CA ASN A 39 16.28 10.56 -11.34
C ASN A 39 16.81 10.24 -12.74
N PHE A 40 17.73 9.27 -12.85
CA PHE A 40 18.16 8.79 -14.16
C PHE A 40 17.05 7.97 -14.84
N ARG A 41 16.56 8.46 -15.97
CA ARG A 41 15.47 7.84 -16.75
C ARG A 41 15.88 7.66 -18.21
N CYS A 42 15.63 6.46 -18.75
CA CYS A 42 15.75 6.16 -20.17
C CYS A 42 14.40 5.76 -20.76
N SER A 43 14.32 5.60 -22.09
CA SER A 43 13.10 5.20 -22.80
C SER A 43 12.47 3.92 -22.23
N ASN A 44 13.29 2.94 -21.86
CA ASN A 44 12.81 1.70 -21.24
C ASN A 44 12.20 1.92 -19.84
N CYS A 45 12.72 2.87 -19.06
CA CYS A 45 12.10 3.21 -17.77
C CYS A 45 10.69 3.78 -17.95
N TYR A 46 10.50 4.67 -18.92
CA TYR A 46 9.17 5.20 -19.24
C TYR A 46 8.23 4.10 -19.72
N LYS A 47 8.73 3.20 -20.59
CA LYS A 47 7.97 2.05 -21.09
C LYS A 47 7.52 1.10 -19.97
N ILE A 48 8.42 0.80 -19.02
CA ILE A 48 8.08 -0.02 -17.85
C ILE A 48 6.97 0.64 -17.04
N GLU A 49 7.12 1.93 -16.69
CA GLU A 49 6.13 2.66 -15.90
C GLU A 49 4.75 2.68 -16.57
N GLU A 50 4.72 2.94 -17.88
CA GLU A 50 3.50 2.91 -18.68
C GLU A 50 2.84 1.53 -18.69
N TYR A 51 3.61 0.47 -18.93
CA TYR A 51 3.06 -0.90 -19.00
C TYR A 51 2.53 -1.38 -17.66
N ILE A 52 3.19 -1.02 -16.54
CA ILE A 52 2.68 -1.33 -15.20
C ILE A 52 1.36 -0.60 -14.98
N LYS A 53 1.33 0.71 -15.24
CA LYS A 53 0.13 1.53 -15.06
C LYS A 53 -1.05 0.96 -15.86
N GLU A 54 -0.84 0.72 -17.15
CA GLU A 54 -1.87 0.15 -18.02
C GLU A 54 -2.36 -1.21 -17.54
N ALA A 55 -1.46 -2.11 -17.11
CA ALA A 55 -1.85 -3.43 -16.62
C ALA A 55 -2.67 -3.33 -15.33
N VAL A 56 -2.23 -2.50 -14.37
CA VAL A 56 -2.93 -2.35 -13.10
C VAL A 56 -4.31 -1.71 -13.31
N GLU A 57 -4.41 -0.64 -14.10
CA GLU A 57 -5.68 0.00 -14.44
C GLU A 57 -6.62 -0.96 -15.20
N LYS A 58 -6.11 -1.69 -16.19
CA LYS A 58 -6.91 -2.60 -17.01
C LYS A 58 -7.52 -3.76 -16.22
N TYR A 59 -6.75 -4.39 -15.33
CA TYR A 59 -7.15 -5.64 -14.67
C TYR A 59 -7.67 -5.45 -13.24
N PHE A 60 -7.40 -4.31 -12.60
CA PHE A 60 -7.71 -4.10 -11.19
C PHE A 60 -8.44 -2.78 -10.92
N GLN A 61 -9.10 -2.20 -11.91
CA GLN A 61 -9.83 -0.92 -11.78
C GLN A 61 -10.74 -0.89 -10.54
N ASP A 62 -11.56 -1.92 -10.31
CA ASP A 62 -12.47 -1.96 -9.16
C ASP A 62 -11.73 -1.96 -7.81
N LYS A 63 -10.55 -2.58 -7.77
CA LYS A 63 -9.69 -2.66 -6.58
C LYS A 63 -8.91 -1.37 -6.34
N LEU A 64 -8.54 -0.67 -7.41
CA LEU A 64 -8.02 0.70 -7.35
C LEU A 64 -9.09 1.67 -6.81
N VAL A 65 -10.32 1.61 -7.35
CA VAL A 65 -11.42 2.49 -6.92
C VAL A 65 -11.80 2.26 -5.46
N SER A 66 -11.79 1.02 -5.00
CA SER A 66 -12.06 0.67 -3.60
C SER A 66 -10.87 0.89 -2.65
N GLY A 67 -9.69 1.25 -3.17
CA GLY A 67 -8.47 1.42 -2.36
C GLY A 67 -7.85 0.10 -1.86
N ARG A 68 -8.36 -1.06 -2.30
CA ARG A 68 -7.81 -2.38 -1.97
C ARG A 68 -6.48 -2.64 -2.68
N ILE A 69 -6.26 -2.01 -3.83
CA ILE A 69 -4.96 -1.93 -4.50
C ILE A 69 -4.62 -0.45 -4.68
N VAL A 70 -3.37 -0.08 -4.43
CA VAL A 70 -2.89 1.29 -4.65
C VAL A 70 -1.61 1.24 -5.48
N TYR A 71 -1.63 1.87 -6.65
CA TYR A 71 -0.44 1.99 -7.49
C TYR A 71 0.35 3.26 -7.13
N ARG A 72 1.67 3.12 -6.91
CA ARG A 72 2.54 4.24 -6.51
C ARG A 72 3.85 4.21 -7.28
N VAL A 73 4.27 5.37 -7.79
CA VAL A 73 5.59 5.56 -8.38
C VAL A 73 6.46 6.32 -7.38
N ILE A 74 7.56 5.71 -6.95
CA ILE A 74 8.43 6.25 -5.89
C ILE A 74 9.81 6.55 -6.45
N ASN A 75 10.35 7.73 -6.13
CA ASN A 75 11.70 8.11 -6.50
C ASN A 75 12.67 7.83 -5.35
N ILE A 76 13.53 6.83 -5.49
CA ILE A 76 14.47 6.44 -4.43
C ILE A 76 15.66 7.39 -4.27
N ASP A 77 15.84 8.33 -5.21
CA ASP A 77 16.88 9.38 -5.08
C ASP A 77 16.41 10.54 -4.17
N GLU A 78 15.13 10.59 -3.80
CA GLU A 78 14.60 11.53 -2.81
C GLU A 78 14.91 11.03 -1.40
N LYS A 79 15.38 11.93 -0.53
CA LYS A 79 15.89 11.59 0.81
C LYS A 79 14.84 10.83 1.64
N GLU A 80 13.58 11.20 1.51
CA GLU A 80 12.46 10.61 2.24
C GLU A 80 12.19 9.17 1.80
N ASN A 81 12.58 8.78 0.59
CA ASN A 81 12.32 7.47 -0.02
C ASN A 81 13.56 6.56 -0.09
N ALA A 82 14.75 7.08 0.27
CA ALA A 82 16.01 6.35 0.15
C ALA A 82 16.03 5.03 0.96
N HIS A 83 15.28 4.97 2.06
CA HIS A 83 15.15 3.78 2.92
C HIS A 83 14.65 2.54 2.16
N PHE A 84 13.81 2.71 1.13
CA PHE A 84 13.28 1.60 0.34
C PHE A 84 14.36 0.77 -0.38
N VAL A 85 15.53 1.36 -0.62
CA VAL A 85 16.68 0.63 -1.19
C VAL A 85 17.11 -0.49 -0.27
N ASP A 86 17.20 -0.21 1.03
CA ASP A 86 17.60 -1.18 2.04
C ASP A 86 16.43 -2.11 2.39
N ASP A 87 15.21 -1.59 2.52
CA ASP A 87 14.05 -2.39 2.93
C ASP A 87 13.73 -3.51 1.92
N TYR A 88 13.81 -3.20 0.63
CA TYR A 88 13.50 -4.16 -0.46
C TYR A 88 14.73 -4.66 -1.21
N GLN A 89 15.94 -4.33 -0.74
CA GLN A 89 17.22 -4.72 -1.35
C GLN A 89 17.24 -4.37 -2.85
N LEU A 90 16.92 -3.11 -3.18
CA LEU A 90 16.75 -2.66 -4.55
C LEU A 90 18.09 -2.40 -5.23
N TYR A 91 18.39 -3.14 -6.28
CA TYR A 91 19.58 -2.93 -7.11
C TYR A 91 19.32 -2.11 -8.37
N THR A 92 18.06 -2.02 -8.81
CA THR A 92 17.66 -1.36 -10.06
C THR A 92 16.21 -0.90 -9.98
N LYS A 93 15.64 -0.40 -11.09
CA LYS A 93 14.20 -0.11 -11.19
C LYS A 93 13.44 -1.41 -10.97
N SER A 94 12.53 -1.38 -10.01
CA SER A 94 11.84 -2.58 -9.54
C SER A 94 10.36 -2.31 -9.37
N VAL A 95 9.58 -3.38 -9.50
CA VAL A 95 8.18 -3.40 -9.08
C VAL A 95 8.08 -4.25 -7.84
N VAL A 96 7.55 -3.69 -6.77
CA VAL A 96 7.35 -4.40 -5.50
C VAL A 96 5.87 -4.42 -5.17
N LEU A 97 5.38 -5.61 -4.85
CA LEU A 97 4.07 -5.82 -4.26
C LEU A 97 4.26 -5.79 -2.74
N SER A 98 3.54 -4.93 -2.05
CA SER A 98 3.65 -4.72 -0.60
C SER A 98 2.25 -4.80 0.00
N LYS A 99 2.03 -5.80 0.84
CA LYS A 99 0.73 -6.07 1.44
C LYS A 99 0.71 -5.55 2.86
N LEU A 100 -0.33 -4.79 3.17
CA LEU A 100 -0.46 -4.07 4.43
C LEU A 100 -1.72 -4.48 5.14
N GLU A 101 -1.60 -4.65 6.45
CA GLU A 101 -2.71 -4.86 7.38
C GLU A 101 -2.56 -3.85 8.51
N ASN A 102 -3.61 -3.06 8.77
CA ASN A 102 -3.61 -1.98 9.75
C ASN A 102 -2.43 -0.99 9.57
N GLY A 103 -2.05 -0.73 8.31
CA GLY A 103 -0.95 0.18 7.96
C GLY A 103 0.45 -0.40 8.13
N ILE A 104 0.58 -1.66 8.56
CA ILE A 104 1.85 -2.36 8.73
C ILE A 104 2.05 -3.31 7.56
N GLU A 105 3.21 -3.26 6.91
CA GLU A 105 3.56 -4.25 5.89
C GLU A 105 3.77 -5.62 6.54
N ILE A 106 3.05 -6.62 6.05
CA ILE A 106 3.13 -8.00 6.55
C ILE A 106 3.85 -8.93 5.56
N GLU A 107 3.92 -8.53 4.29
CA GLU A 107 4.50 -9.34 3.23
C GLU A 107 4.87 -8.47 2.03
N TYR A 108 5.97 -8.77 1.35
CA TYR A 108 6.33 -8.13 0.09
C TYR A 108 6.90 -9.11 -0.94
N LYS A 109 6.84 -8.73 -2.22
CA LYS A 109 7.42 -9.48 -3.34
C LYS A 109 8.00 -8.55 -4.40
N ASN A 110 9.27 -8.75 -4.75
CA ASN A 110 9.91 -8.03 -5.86
C ASN A 110 9.73 -8.81 -7.18
N LEU A 111 9.16 -8.15 -8.20
CA LEU A 111 8.85 -8.76 -9.49
C LEU A 111 10.07 -8.74 -10.43
N GLN A 112 10.82 -9.83 -10.39
CA GLN A 112 12.12 -9.95 -11.07
C GLN A 112 12.05 -9.96 -12.61
N LYS A 113 10.90 -10.27 -13.22
CA LYS A 113 10.80 -10.51 -14.67
C LYS A 113 10.37 -9.29 -15.49
N ILE A 114 10.18 -8.12 -14.87
CA ILE A 114 9.74 -6.90 -15.57
C ILE A 114 10.68 -6.51 -16.72
N TRP A 115 12.00 -6.64 -16.52
CA TRP A 115 12.99 -6.34 -17.54
C TRP A 115 13.01 -7.40 -18.65
N ALA A 116 12.88 -8.67 -18.27
CA ALA A 116 12.88 -9.79 -19.21
C ALA A 116 11.67 -9.76 -20.16
N TYR A 117 10.53 -9.24 -19.71
CA TYR A 117 9.29 -9.22 -20.48
C TYR A 117 9.02 -7.89 -21.19
N LEU A 118 9.89 -6.88 -21.05
CA LEU A 118 9.66 -5.53 -21.59
C LEU A 118 9.48 -5.45 -23.11
N ASN A 119 10.01 -6.42 -23.85
CA ASN A 119 9.90 -6.47 -25.32
C ASN A 119 8.58 -7.09 -25.81
N ASP A 120 7.79 -7.66 -24.91
CA ASP A 120 6.52 -8.30 -25.20
C ASP A 120 5.45 -7.72 -24.26
N LYS A 121 4.68 -6.76 -24.77
CA LYS A 121 3.68 -6.02 -23.97
C LYS A 121 2.63 -6.95 -23.38
N GLU A 122 2.15 -7.91 -24.15
CA GLU A 122 1.12 -8.84 -23.67
C GLU A 122 1.67 -9.72 -22.54
N LYS A 123 2.88 -10.27 -22.73
CA LYS A 123 3.54 -11.06 -21.70
C LYS A 123 3.83 -10.26 -20.44
N PHE A 124 4.26 -9.00 -20.59
CA PHE A 124 4.46 -8.10 -19.46
C PHE A 124 3.15 -7.85 -18.69
N HIS A 125 2.07 -7.54 -19.40
CA HIS A 125 0.76 -7.28 -18.79
C HIS A 125 0.21 -8.52 -18.07
N ASN A 126 0.32 -9.70 -18.70
CA ASN A 126 -0.09 -10.95 -18.09
C ASN A 126 0.73 -11.27 -16.84
N TYR A 127 2.05 -11.02 -16.87
CA TYR A 127 2.91 -11.17 -15.71
C TYR A 127 2.48 -10.27 -14.54
N ILE A 128 2.25 -8.96 -14.78
CA ILE A 128 1.76 -8.06 -13.73
C ILE A 128 0.40 -8.53 -13.21
N LYS A 129 -0.52 -8.92 -14.10
CA LYS A 129 -1.85 -9.42 -13.72
C LYS A 129 -1.75 -10.64 -12.80
N GLU A 130 -0.99 -11.65 -13.19
CA GLU A 130 -0.87 -12.90 -12.43
C GLU A 130 -0.22 -12.66 -11.07
N GLU A 131 0.90 -11.92 -11.04
CA GLU A 131 1.62 -11.64 -9.80
C GLU A 131 0.78 -10.84 -8.81
N VAL A 132 0.10 -9.78 -9.28
CA VAL A 132 -0.79 -8.97 -8.43
C VAL A 132 -1.99 -9.79 -7.96
N TYR A 133 -2.62 -10.58 -8.85
CA TYR A 133 -3.79 -11.38 -8.49
C TYR A 133 -3.44 -12.45 -7.45
N ASN A 134 -2.35 -13.18 -7.65
CA ASN A 134 -1.92 -14.24 -6.75
C ASN A 134 -1.57 -13.65 -5.38
N PHE A 135 -0.70 -12.64 -5.36
CA PHE A 135 -0.24 -12.02 -4.12
C PHE A 135 -1.37 -11.32 -3.34
N PHE A 136 -2.37 -10.78 -4.04
CA PHE A 136 -3.56 -10.20 -3.41
C PHE A 136 -4.47 -11.26 -2.75
N ASN A 137 -4.60 -12.44 -3.35
CA ASN A 137 -5.57 -13.46 -2.92
C ASN A 137 -4.99 -14.54 -1.98
N GLU A 138 -3.69 -14.83 -2.05
CA GLU A 138 -3.00 -15.78 -1.15
C GLU A 138 -3.14 -15.42 0.34
N ALA A 139 -3.55 -14.18 0.65
CA ALA A 139 -3.90 -13.71 1.99
C ALA A 139 -5.05 -14.46 2.69
N LYS A 140 -5.91 -15.15 1.94
CA LYS A 140 -7.12 -15.78 2.51
C LYS A 140 -6.90 -17.16 3.11
N GLU A 141 -5.75 -17.80 2.90
CA GLU A 141 -5.56 -19.22 3.29
C GLU A 141 -4.94 -19.45 4.68
N ILE A 142 -4.72 -18.40 5.50
CA ILE A 142 -4.04 -18.55 6.81
C ILE A 142 -5.01 -18.82 7.98
N ASN A 143 -6.33 -18.85 7.76
CA ASN A 143 -7.29 -19.20 8.81
C ASN A 143 -8.23 -20.33 8.37
N GLN A 144 -7.75 -21.57 8.48
CA GLN A 144 -8.59 -22.76 8.66
C GLN A 144 -8.28 -23.40 10.02
#